data_AF-A0A7K3DCN1-F1
#
_entry.id   AF-A0A7K3DCN1-F1
#
_cell.length_a   1.000
_cell.length_b   1.000
_cell.length_c   1.000
_cell.angle_alpha   90.00
_cell.angle_beta   90.00
_cell.angle_gamma   90.00
#
_symmetry.space_group_name_H-M   'P 1'
#
loop_
_entity.id
_entity.type
_entity.pdbx_description
1 polymer ?
#
loop_
_entity_poly.entity_id
_entity_poly.type
_entity_poly.pdbx_seq_one_letter_code
_entity_poly.pdbx_strand_id
1 'polypeptide(L)' 'GVSALAEQLTMPQENLITPDTVRRVCWEPPASVDADSVAAALGSHGARRWQIEQVTPVLVTALSAARG' A
#
# COMPACT_ATOMS: atom_id res chain seq x y z
N GLY A 1 -9.71 -0.02 2.02
CA GLY A 1 -8.85 0.75 1.07
C GLY A 1 -8.02 1.76 1.84
N VAL A 2 -6.99 2.33 1.21
CA VAL A 2 -6.03 3.22 1.90
C VAL A 2 -6.69 4.45 2.54
N SER A 3 -7.73 5.02 1.91
CA SER A 3 -8.44 6.18 2.44
C SER A 3 -9.14 5.88 3.78
N ALA A 4 -9.83 4.74 3.88
CA ALA A 4 -10.49 4.32 5.12
C ALA A 4 -9.49 4.08 6.26
N LEU A 5 -8.29 3.57 5.95
CA LEU A 5 -7.23 3.42 6.94
C LEU A 5 -6.71 4.78 7.43
N ALA A 6 -6.55 5.75 6.54
CA ALA A 6 -6.15 7.11 6.92
C ALA A 6 -7.17 7.77 7.86
N GLU A 7 -8.46 7.58 7.59
CA GLU A 7 -9.53 8.05 8.48
C GLU A 7 -9.47 7.40 9.88
N GLN A 8 -9.25 6.08 9.95
CA GLN A 8 -9.06 5.38 11.23
C GLN A 8 -7.87 5.90 12.03
N LEU A 9 -6.79 6.28 11.34
CA LEU A 9 -5.59 6.85 11.93
C LEU A 9 -5.71 8.37 12.20
N THR A 10 -6.87 8.98 11.92
CA THR A 10 -7.13 10.40 12.11
C THR A 10 -6.09 11.28 11.42
N MET A 11 -5.74 10.94 10.17
CA MET A 11 -4.79 11.71 9.38
C MET A 11 -5.18 11.77 7.89
N PRO A 12 -4.74 12.81 7.16
CA PRO A 12 -4.84 12.83 5.70
C PRO A 12 -4.18 11.60 5.07
N GLN A 13 -4.77 11.06 4.00
CA GLN A 13 -4.19 9.92 3.28
C GLN A 13 -2.76 10.20 2.81
N GLU A 14 -2.49 11.41 2.34
CA GLU A 14 -1.15 11.84 1.90
C GLU A 14 -0.10 11.80 3.01
N ASN A 15 -0.52 11.98 4.28
CA ASN A 15 0.37 11.82 5.44
C ASN A 15 0.63 10.34 5.75
N LEU A 16 -0.37 9.47 5.52
CA LEU A 16 -0.22 8.02 5.66
C LEU A 16 0.69 7.46 4.56
N ILE A 17 0.39 7.72 3.30
CA ILE A 17 1.20 7.29 2.16
C ILE A 17 0.91 8.15 0.93
N THR A 18 1.92 8.41 0.11
CA THR A 18 1.72 9.24 -1.08
C THR A 18 0.77 8.53 -2.07
N PRO A 19 -0.19 9.26 -2.66
CA PRO A 19 -1.08 8.69 -3.68
C PRO A 19 -0.33 8.14 -4.90
N ASP A 20 0.83 8.71 -5.23
CA ASP A 20 1.71 8.25 -6.30
C ASP A 20 2.27 6.85 -5.99
N THR A 21 2.79 6.63 -4.77
CA THR A 21 3.28 5.31 -4.33
C THR A 21 2.20 4.25 -4.49
N VAL A 22 0.97 4.53 -4.05
CA VAL A 22 -0.16 3.59 -4.17
C VAL A 22 -0.48 3.31 -5.65
N ARG A 23 -0.53 4.34 -6.51
CA ARG A 23 -0.78 4.15 -7.95
C ARG A 23 0.29 3.29 -8.61
N ARG A 24 1.57 3.51 -8.30
CA ARG A 24 2.68 2.72 -8.87
C ARG A 24 2.56 1.24 -8.53
N VAL A 25 2.31 0.92 -7.25
CA VAL A 25 2.12 -0.48 -6.82
C VAL A 25 0.88 -1.11 -7.45
N CYS A 26 -0.19 -0.34 -7.67
CA CYS A 26 -1.37 -0.86 -8.37
C CYS A 26 -1.17 -1.06 -9.88
N TRP A 27 -0.36 -0.20 -10.53
CA TRP A 27 -0.08 -0.27 -11.96
C TRP A 27 0.96 -1.33 -12.31
N GLU A 28 1.99 -1.45 -11.48
CA GLU A 28 3.07 -2.42 -11.60
C GLU A 28 3.12 -3.28 -10.33
N PRO A 29 2.09 -4.13 -10.11
CA PRO A 29 2.03 -4.94 -8.91
C PRO A 29 3.12 -6.00 -8.92
N PRO A 30 3.64 -6.39 -7.74
CA PRO A 30 4.63 -7.45 -7.63
C PRO A 30 4.11 -8.76 -8.23
N ALA A 31 5.03 -9.62 -8.66
CA ALA A 31 4.71 -10.91 -9.26
C ALA A 31 3.81 -11.74 -8.32
N SER A 32 4.19 -11.81 -7.05
CA SER A 32 3.38 -12.36 -5.97
C SER A 32 2.75 -11.25 -5.12
N VAL A 33 1.47 -11.43 -4.78
CA VAL A 33 0.70 -10.48 -3.95
C VAL A 33 0.66 -11.02 -2.53
N ASP A 34 1.81 -10.95 -1.87
CA ASP A 34 1.99 -11.30 -0.47
C ASP A 34 2.60 -10.11 0.30
N ALA A 35 2.59 -10.20 1.63
CA ALA A 35 3.01 -9.09 2.48
C ALA A 35 4.46 -8.66 2.24
N ASP A 36 5.37 -9.61 2.02
CA ASP A 36 6.80 -9.31 1.81
C ASP A 36 7.01 -8.58 0.48
N SER A 37 6.41 -9.11 -0.59
CA SER A 37 6.54 -8.57 -1.94
C SER A 37 5.89 -7.18 -2.07
N VAL A 38 4.73 -6.97 -1.44
CA VAL A 38 4.07 -5.66 -1.40
C VAL A 38 4.85 -4.67 -0.53
N ALA A 39 5.38 -5.10 0.62
CA ALA A 39 6.21 -4.26 1.47
C ALA A 39 7.50 -3.81 0.77
N ALA A 40 8.15 -4.72 0.03
CA ALA A 40 9.34 -4.44 -0.75
C ALA A 40 9.05 -3.43 -1.88
N ALA A 41 7.91 -3.57 -2.58
CA ALA A 41 7.49 -2.63 -3.62
C ALA A 41 7.24 -1.23 -3.03
N LEU A 42 6.54 -1.13 -1.90
CA LEU A 42 6.31 0.13 -1.20
C LEU A 42 7.63 0.79 -0.77
N GLY A 43 8.55 0.02 -0.19
CA GLY A 43 9.87 0.52 0.21
C GLY A 43 10.72 1.00 -0.97
N SER A 44 10.65 0.30 -2.10
CA SER A 44 11.34 0.69 -3.34
C SER A 44 10.82 2.02 -3.91
N HIS A 45 9.57 2.38 -3.60
CA HIS A 45 8.97 3.68 -3.94
C HIS A 45 9.12 4.74 -2.83
N GLY A 46 9.96 4.48 -1.82
CA GLY A 46 10.30 5.45 -0.78
C GLY A 46 9.32 5.52 0.40
N ALA A 47 8.40 4.56 0.53
CA ALA A 47 7.56 4.47 1.72
C ALA A 47 8.41 4.19 2.96
N ARG A 48 8.14 4.91 4.05
CA ARG A 48 8.82 4.68 5.33
C ARG A 48 8.29 3.41 5.99
N ARG A 49 9.12 2.79 6.85
CA ARG A 49 8.78 1.55 7.56
C ARG A 49 7.39 1.57 8.20
N TRP A 50 7.06 2.61 8.97
CA TRP A 50 5.75 2.71 9.62
C TRP A 50 4.58 2.80 8.61
N GLN A 51 4.79 3.42 7.44
CA GLN A 51 3.78 3.50 6.38
C GLN A 51 3.59 2.12 5.75
N ILE A 52 4.69 1.41 5.50
CA ILE A 52 4.69 0.05 4.97
C ILE A 52 3.91 -0.88 5.90
N GLU A 53 4.17 -0.82 7.21
CA GLU A 53 3.51 -1.65 8.21
C GLU A 53 1.98 -1.44 8.21
N GLN A 54 1.53 -0.19 8.06
CA GLN A 54 0.11 0.14 8.01
C GLN A 54 -0.55 -0.21 6.67
N VAL A 55 0.11 0.06 5.55
CA VAL A 55 -0.51 0.03 4.20
C VAL A 55 -0.40 -1.32 3.51
N THR A 56 0.64 -2.11 3.80
CA THR A 56 0.85 -3.45 3.23
C THR A 56 -0.39 -4.35 3.30
N PRO A 57 -1.02 -4.59 4.48
CA PRO A 57 -2.17 -5.50 4.56
C PRO A 57 -3.35 -5.02 3.69
N VAL A 58 -3.58 -3.71 3.62
CA VAL A 58 -4.65 -3.12 2.82
C VAL A 58 -4.42 -3.34 1.33
N LEU A 59 -3.18 -3.17 0.85
CA LEU A 59 -2.84 -3.37 -0.56
C LEU A 59 -2.81 -4.84 -0.96
N VAL A 60 -2.33 -5.74 -0.10
CA VAL A 60 -2.40 -7.19 -0.36
C VAL A 60 -3.84 -7.62 -0.61
N THR A 61 -4.78 -7.21 0.26
CA THR A 61 -6.21 -7.52 0.07
C THR A 61 -6.76 -6.91 -1.22
N ALA A 62 -6.46 -5.64 -1.50
CA ALA A 62 -6.98 -4.95 -2.68
C ALA A 62 -6.46 -5.55 -4.00
N LEU A 63 -5.16 -5.84 -4.08
CA LEU A 63 -4.52 -6.43 -5.26
C LEU A 63 -4.96 -7.87 -5.49
N SER A 64 -5.17 -8.64 -4.42
CA SER A 64 -5.67 -10.02 -4.53
C SER A 64 -7.10 -10.05 -5.08
N ALA A 65 -7.95 -9.13 -4.64
CA ALA A 65 -9.33 -9.02 -5.12
C ALA A 65 -9.44 -8.58 -6.59
N ALA A 66 -8.45 -7.85 -7.13
CA ALA A 66 -8.45 -7.40 -8.52
C ALA A 66 -7.97 -8.48 -9.51
N ARG A 67 -7.39 -9.58 -9.02
CA ARG A 67 -6.85 -10.68 -9.84
C ARG A 67 -7.76 -11.92 -9.90
N GLY A 68 -8.87 -11.94 -9.15
CA GLY A 68 -9.90 -12.98 -9.17
C GLY A 68 -11.16 -12.51 -9.86
#